data_AF-A0A7V5NX54-F1
#
_entry.id   AF-A0A7V5NX54-F1
#
_cell.length_a   1.000
_cell.length_b   1.000
_cell.length_c   1.000
_cell.angle_alpha   90.00
_cell.angle_beta   90.00
_cell.angle_gamma   90.00
#
_symmetry.space_group_name_H-M   'P 1'
#
loop_
_entity.id
_entity.type
_entity.pdbx_description
1 polymer ?
#
loop_
_entity_poly.entity_id
_entity_poly.type
_entity_poly.pdbx_seq_one_letter_code
_entity_poly.pdbx_strand_id
1 'polypeptide(L)'
;ARNQQHLLSLESHLGQVADPARGSYTHETLSLKMAEKAWACFQDIEAQGGWRAAKDRFRQEVSEACGAKLARLKSGEDKLIGVNQYARPDIRKAEILPAPKIRHKSGPVIATEDFAQAIAQAQNGHIVPCTPAKTEFERVNFAQMIADGGQT
;
A
#
# COMPACT_ATOMS: atom_id res chain seq x y z
N ALA A 1 16.03 9.27 5.18
CA ALA A 1 16.02 8.10 4.28
C ALA A 1 16.90 8.25 3.03
N ARG A 2 17.17 9.45 2.50
CA ARG A 2 17.96 9.64 1.26
C ARG A 2 19.32 8.90 1.24
N ASN A 3 20.06 8.94 2.34
CA ASN A 3 21.41 8.36 2.38
C ASN A 3 21.44 6.83 2.16
N GLN A 4 20.36 6.11 2.49
CA GLN A 4 20.28 4.67 2.20
C GLN A 4 20.36 4.41 0.69
N GLN A 5 19.69 5.24 -0.12
CA GLN A 5 19.75 5.12 -1.58
C GLN A 5 21.15 5.46 -2.12
N HIS A 6 21.83 6.44 -1.53
CA HIS A 6 23.21 6.78 -1.90
C HIS A 6 24.18 5.64 -1.59
N LEU A 7 24.10 5.04 -0.40
CA LEU A 7 24.93 3.89 -0.03
C LEU A 7 24.76 2.75 -1.04
N LEU A 8 23.51 2.36 -1.33
CA LEU A 8 23.21 1.26 -2.25
C LEU A 8 23.72 1.53 -3.67
N SER A 9 23.57 2.76 -4.15
CA SER A 9 23.92 3.11 -5.53
C SER A 9 25.40 3.45 -5.73
N LEU A 10 26.01 4.21 -4.82
CA LEU A 10 27.34 4.80 -4.99
C LEU A 10 28.46 3.99 -4.32
N GLU A 11 28.15 3.27 -3.24
CA GLU A 11 29.16 2.50 -2.50
C GLU A 11 29.00 0.99 -2.75
N SER A 12 27.77 0.48 -2.72
CA SER A 12 27.47 -0.93 -3.01
C SER A 12 27.34 -1.23 -4.50
N HIS A 13 27.27 -0.20 -5.36
CA HIS A 13 27.24 -0.33 -6.82
C HIS A 13 26.11 -1.23 -7.38
N LEU A 14 25.00 -1.38 -6.64
CA LEU A 14 23.90 -2.28 -7.02
C LEU A 14 23.22 -1.90 -8.36
N GLY A 15 23.41 -0.67 -8.83
CA GLY A 15 22.83 -0.16 -10.09
C GLY A 15 23.75 -0.21 -11.31
N GLN A 16 24.94 -0.81 -11.22
CA GLN A 16 25.86 -0.85 -12.37
C GLN A 16 25.43 -1.84 -13.46
N VAL A 17 24.65 -2.86 -13.11
CA VAL A 17 24.12 -3.87 -14.03
C VAL A 17 22.60 -3.72 -14.10
N ALA A 18 22.04 -3.71 -15.32
CA ALA A 18 20.63 -3.40 -15.55
C ALA A 18 19.66 -4.43 -14.93
N ASP A 19 20.06 -5.71 -14.85
CA ASP A 19 19.30 -6.75 -14.16
C ASP A 19 20.25 -7.85 -13.64
N PRO A 20 20.71 -7.76 -12.37
CA PRO A 20 21.58 -8.77 -11.78
C PRO A 20 20.86 -10.08 -11.45
N ALA A 21 19.51 -10.10 -11.42
CA ALA A 21 18.73 -11.28 -11.07
C ALA A 21 18.39 -12.15 -12.29
N ARG A 22 18.54 -11.61 -13.51
CA ARG A 22 18.28 -12.31 -14.78
C ARG A 22 18.97 -13.66 -14.85
N GLY A 23 18.23 -14.68 -15.24
CA GLY A 23 18.75 -16.05 -15.38
C GLY A 23 18.85 -16.83 -14.06
N SER A 24 18.53 -16.22 -12.92
CA SER A 24 18.35 -16.94 -11.67
C SER A 24 17.07 -17.76 -11.73
N TYR A 25 17.20 -19.10 -11.78
CA TYR A 25 16.05 -20.02 -11.84
C TYR A 25 14.95 -19.67 -10.82
N THR A 26 15.33 -19.31 -9.59
CA THR A 26 14.40 -18.93 -8.52
C THR A 26 13.60 -17.66 -8.84
N HIS A 27 14.26 -16.59 -9.30
CA HIS A 27 13.63 -15.31 -9.59
C HIS A 27 12.76 -15.41 -10.85
N GLU A 28 13.23 -16.10 -11.88
CA GLU A 28 12.46 -16.34 -13.11
C GLU A 28 11.19 -17.15 -12.82
N THR A 29 11.33 -18.26 -12.08
CA THR A 29 10.19 -19.12 -11.72
C THR A 29 9.21 -18.40 -10.79
N LEU A 30 9.70 -17.62 -9.82
CA LEU A 30 8.85 -16.86 -8.92
C LEU A 30 8.10 -15.75 -9.67
N SER A 31 8.80 -15.03 -10.55
CA SER A 31 8.20 -13.96 -11.35
C SER A 31 7.10 -14.50 -12.26
N LEU A 32 7.34 -15.63 -12.92
CA LEU A 32 6.33 -16.30 -13.74
C LEU A 32 5.10 -16.70 -12.91
N LYS A 33 5.30 -17.36 -11.77
CA LYS A 33 4.20 -17.77 -10.87
C LYS A 33 3.41 -16.58 -10.34
N MET A 34 4.07 -15.46 -10.05
CA MET A 34 3.41 -14.23 -9.62
C MET A 34 2.57 -13.64 -10.75
N ALA A 35 3.12 -13.61 -11.97
CA ALA A 35 2.41 -13.13 -13.16
C ALA A 35 1.18 -13.98 -13.48
N GLU A 36 1.30 -15.31 -13.47
CA GLU A 36 0.19 -16.24 -13.71
C GLU A 36 -0.95 -16.05 -12.69
N LYS A 37 -0.62 -15.94 -11.40
CA LYS A 37 -1.63 -15.71 -10.35
C LYS A 37 -2.29 -14.34 -10.45
N ALA A 38 -1.51 -13.30 -10.73
CA ALA A 38 -2.05 -11.95 -10.92
C ALA A 38 -2.96 -11.89 -12.15
N TRP A 39 -2.59 -12.59 -13.23
CA TRP A 39 -3.39 -12.69 -14.45
C TRP A 39 -4.70 -13.43 -14.23
N ALA A 40 -4.68 -14.56 -13.51
CA ALA A 40 -5.90 -15.27 -13.14
C ALA A 40 -6.85 -14.39 -12.30
N CYS A 41 -6.31 -13.67 -11.30
CA CYS A 41 -7.09 -12.71 -10.51
C CYS A 41 -7.70 -11.59 -11.38
N PHE A 42 -6.93 -11.10 -12.37
CA PHE A 42 -7.43 -10.11 -13.33
C PHE A 42 -8.59 -10.67 -14.17
N GLN A 43 -8.45 -11.90 -14.70
CA GLN A 43 -9.51 -12.55 -15.47
C GLN A 43 -10.79 -12.76 -14.64
N ASP A 44 -10.65 -13.13 -13.36
CA ASP A 44 -11.79 -13.26 -12.45
C ASP A 44 -12.51 -11.92 -12.25
N ILE A 45 -11.76 -10.82 -12.13
CA ILE A 45 -12.33 -9.47 -12.01
C ILE A 45 -13.11 -9.10 -13.29
N GLU A 46 -12.55 -9.36 -14.47
CA GLU A 46 -13.21 -9.08 -15.74
C GLU A 46 -14.47 -9.94 -15.93
N ALA A 47 -14.43 -11.22 -15.55
CA ALA A 47 -15.58 -12.13 -15.60
C ALA A 47 -16.76 -11.68 -14.71
N GLN A 48 -16.48 -10.94 -13.64
CA GLN A 48 -17.50 -10.36 -12.75
C GLN A 48 -18.12 -9.06 -13.28
N GLY A 49 -17.76 -8.61 -14.49
CA GLY A 49 -18.21 -7.34 -15.06
C GLY A 49 -17.26 -6.17 -14.80
N GLY A 50 -15.99 -6.48 -14.54
CA GLY A 50 -14.91 -5.51 -14.37
C GLY A 50 -14.75 -4.98 -12.93
N TRP A 51 -13.76 -4.11 -12.75
CA TRP A 51 -13.32 -3.63 -11.43
C TRP A 51 -14.44 -3.06 -10.54
N ARG A 52 -15.39 -2.31 -11.11
CA ARG A 52 -16.46 -1.68 -10.33
C ARG A 52 -17.35 -2.71 -9.62
N ALA A 53 -17.61 -3.85 -10.26
CA ALA A 53 -18.40 -4.92 -9.67
C ALA A 53 -17.58 -5.77 -8.69
N ALA A 54 -16.29 -5.99 -8.98
CA ALA A 54 -15.41 -6.83 -8.16
C ALA A 54 -14.83 -6.15 -6.91
N LYS A 55 -14.91 -4.81 -6.80
CA LYS A 55 -14.26 -4.02 -5.73
C LYS A 55 -14.59 -4.52 -4.32
N ASP A 56 -15.86 -4.76 -4.02
CA ASP A 56 -16.30 -5.12 -2.66
C ASP A 56 -15.83 -6.51 -2.25
N ARG A 57 -15.89 -7.49 -3.17
CA ARG A 57 -15.29 -8.82 -2.99
C ARG A 57 -13.78 -8.70 -2.77
N PHE A 58 -13.09 -7.97 -3.63
CA PHE A 58 -11.64 -7.81 -3.54
C PHE A 58 -11.21 -7.18 -2.21
N ARG A 59 -12.00 -6.23 -1.70
CA ARG A 59 -11.78 -5.64 -0.38
C ARG A 59 -11.90 -6.67 0.75
N GLN A 60 -12.89 -7.55 0.68
CA GLN A 60 -13.07 -8.62 1.67
C GLN A 60 -11.86 -9.58 1.64
N GLU A 61 -11.44 -10.02 0.45
CA GLU A 61 -10.28 -10.91 0.28
C GLU A 61 -8.98 -10.29 0.84
N VAL A 62 -8.74 -9.01 0.58
CA VAL A 62 -7.58 -8.29 1.13
C VAL A 62 -7.66 -8.19 2.66
N SER A 63 -8.85 -7.95 3.20
CA SER A 63 -9.08 -7.89 4.65
C SER A 63 -8.81 -9.23 5.32
N GLU A 64 -9.29 -10.32 4.72
CA GLU A 64 -9.06 -11.69 5.19
C GLU A 64 -7.56 -12.04 5.14
N ALA A 65 -6.88 -11.74 4.03
CA ALA A 65 -5.45 -11.95 3.90
C ALA A 65 -4.63 -11.14 4.93
N CYS A 66 -5.05 -9.90 5.20
CA CYS A 66 -4.45 -9.07 6.23
C CYS A 66 -4.66 -9.67 7.63
N GLY A 67 -5.88 -10.11 7.94
CA GLY A 67 -6.22 -10.77 9.20
C GLY A 67 -5.41 -12.06 9.42
N ALA A 68 -5.29 -12.89 8.39
CA ALA A 68 -4.49 -14.11 8.43
C ALA A 68 -3.01 -13.81 8.68
N LYS A 69 -2.44 -12.80 8.00
CA LYS A 69 -1.05 -12.37 8.23
C LYS A 69 -0.84 -11.84 9.65
N LEU A 70 -1.78 -11.06 10.16
CA LEU A 70 -1.73 -10.58 11.54
C LEU A 70 -1.79 -11.73 12.55
N ALA A 71 -2.63 -12.74 12.30
CA ALA A 71 -2.73 -13.91 13.16
C ALA A 71 -1.40 -14.68 13.23
N ARG A 72 -0.70 -14.85 12.09
CA ARG A 72 0.64 -15.46 12.04
C ARG A 72 1.70 -14.64 12.74
N LEU A 73 1.63 -13.31 12.62
CA LEU A 73 2.52 -12.41 13.35
C LEU A 73 2.27 -12.48 14.86
N LYS A 74 1.02 -12.65 15.31
CA LYS A 74 0.68 -12.80 16.73
C LYS A 74 1.06 -14.16 17.28
N SER A 75 0.89 -15.24 16.52
CA SER A 75 1.27 -16.59 16.92
C SER A 75 2.78 -16.79 16.99
N GLY A 76 3.56 -15.92 16.35
CA GLY A 76 5.02 -16.04 16.27
C GLY A 76 5.50 -16.97 15.16
N GLU A 77 4.59 -17.44 14.29
CA GLU A 77 4.94 -18.14 13.06
C GLU A 77 5.74 -17.19 12.12
N ASP A 78 5.23 -15.97 11.93
CA ASP A 78 5.93 -14.91 11.22
C ASP A 78 6.72 -14.05 12.20
N LYS A 79 8.02 -13.91 11.94
CA LYS A 79 8.97 -13.25 12.85
C LYS A 79 9.10 -11.77 12.54
N LEU A 80 8.72 -10.93 13.50
CA LEU A 80 9.00 -9.49 13.48
C LEU A 80 10.05 -9.14 14.53
N ILE A 81 11.28 -8.91 14.08
CA ILE A 81 12.45 -8.64 14.94
C ILE A 81 12.28 -7.29 15.64
N GLY A 82 12.50 -7.27 16.95
CA GLY A 82 12.36 -6.10 17.81
C GLY A 82 10.94 -5.86 18.34
N VAL A 83 9.95 -6.63 17.89
CA VAL A 83 8.55 -6.54 18.35
C VAL A 83 8.08 -7.85 18.95
N ASN A 84 7.90 -8.90 18.12
CA ASN A 84 7.51 -10.22 18.60
C ASN A 84 8.74 -11.02 19.04
N GLN A 85 9.79 -11.00 18.21
CA GLN A 85 11.04 -11.70 18.52
C GLN A 85 12.11 -10.71 18.97
N TYR A 86 12.77 -10.98 20.10
CA TYR A 86 13.83 -10.13 20.68
C TYR A 86 13.36 -8.70 21.01
N ALA A 87 12.17 -8.56 21.61
CA ALA A 87 11.67 -7.28 22.09
C ALA A 87 12.57 -6.71 23.19
N ARG A 88 12.95 -5.43 23.06
CA ARG A 88 13.66 -4.71 24.11
C ARG A 88 12.64 -4.02 25.02
N PRO A 89 12.69 -4.23 26.35
CA PRO A 89 11.76 -3.58 27.27
C PRO A 89 12.02 -2.08 27.43
N ASP A 90 13.29 -1.66 27.35
CA ASP A 90 13.69 -0.25 27.45
C ASP A 90 14.04 0.30 26.05
N ILE A 91 13.03 0.86 25.38
CA ILE A 91 13.18 1.46 24.04
C ILE A 91 13.38 2.96 24.20
N ARG A 92 14.49 3.47 23.66
CA ARG A 92 14.69 4.91 23.50
C ARG A 92 13.60 5.47 22.59
N LYS A 93 12.71 6.29 23.15
CA LYS A 93 11.68 6.98 22.39
C LYS A 93 12.34 7.97 21.42
N ALA A 94 11.97 7.87 20.14
CA ALA A 94 12.36 8.87 19.16
C ALA A 94 11.44 10.09 19.29
N GLU A 95 12.03 11.29 19.28
CA GLU A 95 11.25 12.52 19.15
C GLU A 95 10.78 12.64 17.69
N ILE A 96 9.47 12.56 17.51
CA ILE A 96 8.81 12.62 16.19
C ILE A 96 7.90 13.83 16.17
N LEU A 97 8.01 14.62 15.10
CA LEU A 97 7.02 15.64 14.79
C LEU A 97 5.70 14.96 14.39
N PRO A 98 4.54 15.56 14.72
CA PRO A 98 3.26 15.04 14.27
C PRO A 98 3.24 14.96 12.75
N ALA A 99 2.74 13.83 12.23
CA ALA A 99 2.72 13.59 10.79
C ALA A 99 1.97 14.75 10.07
N PRO A 100 2.51 15.27 8.95
CA PRO A 100 1.85 16.33 8.23
C PRO A 100 0.47 15.83 7.76
N LYS A 101 -0.58 16.59 8.09
CA LYS A 101 -1.91 16.37 7.51
C LYS A 101 -1.81 16.72 6.02
N ILE A 102 -1.75 15.70 5.17
CA ILE A 102 -1.79 15.88 3.71
C ILE A 102 -3.20 16.40 3.40
N ARG A 103 -3.32 17.70 3.08
CA ARG A 103 -4.56 18.24 2.53
C ARG A 103 -4.72 17.68 1.13
N HIS A 104 -5.72 16.82 0.91
CA HIS A 104 -6.25 16.63 -0.43
C HIS A 104 -6.61 18.03 -0.98
N LYS A 105 -6.36 18.29 -2.28
CA LYS A 105 -6.79 19.57 -2.89
C LYS A 105 -8.29 19.70 -2.62
N SER A 106 -8.68 20.59 -1.71
CA SER A 106 -10.06 20.82 -1.29
C SER A 106 -10.51 22.13 -1.93
N GLY A 107 -10.90 22.04 -3.21
CA GLY A 107 -11.62 23.11 -3.91
C GLY A 107 -13.10 22.76 -4.06
N PRO A 108 -13.94 23.70 -4.54
CA PRO A 108 -15.31 23.39 -4.95
C PRO A 108 -15.32 22.31 -6.05
N VAL A 109 -16.25 21.37 -5.95
CA VAL A 109 -16.39 20.24 -6.88
C VAL A 109 -16.95 20.73 -8.21
N ILE A 110 -16.37 20.27 -9.33
CA ILE A 110 -16.94 20.50 -10.68
C ILE A 110 -18.30 19.78 -10.75
N ALA A 111 -19.39 20.54 -10.85
CA ALA A 111 -20.76 20.05 -10.80
C ALA A 111 -21.48 20.15 -12.16
N THR A 112 -20.73 20.16 -13.27
CA THR A 112 -21.28 20.34 -14.62
C THR A 112 -20.97 19.13 -15.51
N GLU A 113 -21.95 18.71 -16.30
CA GLU A 113 -21.82 17.63 -17.30
C GLU A 113 -21.23 18.15 -18.62
N ASP A 114 -21.22 19.47 -18.82
CA ASP A 114 -20.69 20.14 -20.01
C ASP A 114 -19.17 20.35 -19.90
N PHE A 115 -18.44 19.76 -20.85
CA PHE A 115 -16.97 19.66 -20.80
C PHE A 115 -16.27 21.02 -20.90
N ALA A 116 -16.83 21.98 -21.64
CA ALA A 116 -16.26 23.31 -21.76
C ALA A 116 -16.32 24.08 -20.41
N GLN A 117 -17.42 23.90 -19.68
CA GLN A 117 -17.64 24.53 -18.38
C GLN A 117 -16.77 23.89 -17.29
N ALA A 118 -16.53 22.58 -17.39
CA ALA A 118 -15.60 21.86 -16.52
C ALA A 118 -14.16 22.37 -16.65
N ILE A 119 -13.69 22.69 -17.86
CA ILE A 119 -12.34 23.26 -18.07
C ILE A 119 -12.23 24.66 -17.45
N ALA A 120 -13.24 25.51 -17.65
CA ALA A 120 -13.26 26.85 -17.06
C ALA A 120 -13.29 26.78 -15.51
N GLN A 121 -14.05 25.86 -14.93
CA GLN A 121 -14.07 25.62 -13.49
C GLN A 121 -12.73 25.09 -12.97
N ALA A 122 -12.08 24.17 -13.70
CA ALA A 122 -10.75 23.66 -13.36
C ALA A 122 -9.66 24.75 -13.39
N GLN A 123 -9.71 25.67 -14.36
CA GLN A 123 -8.82 26.84 -14.42
C GLN A 123 -9.04 27.79 -13.23
N ASN A 124 -10.28 27.88 -12.74
CA ASN A 124 -10.66 28.64 -11.53
C ASN A 124 -10.40 27.88 -10.21
N GLY A 125 -9.67 26.76 -10.24
CA GLY A 125 -9.28 26.02 -9.04
C GLY A 125 -10.33 25.05 -8.49
N HIS A 126 -11.37 24.71 -9.25
CA HIS A 126 -12.30 23.63 -8.90
C HIS A 126 -11.62 22.27 -9.05
N ILE A 127 -12.02 21.32 -8.22
CA ILE A 127 -11.47 19.96 -8.22
C ILE A 127 -12.44 19.00 -8.93
N VAL A 128 -11.89 18.08 -9.70
CA VAL A 128 -12.64 16.90 -10.14
C VAL A 128 -12.96 16.09 -8.87
N PRO A 129 -14.22 15.68 -8.65
CA PRO A 129 -14.55 14.82 -7.54
C PRO A 129 -13.88 13.46 -7.77
N CYS A 130 -12.66 13.29 -7.28
CA CYS A 130 -12.27 11.98 -6.80
C CYS A 130 -13.23 11.70 -5.64
N THR A 131 -14.04 10.65 -5.80
CA THR A 131 -14.94 10.01 -4.82
C THR A 131 -14.76 10.52 -3.38
N PRO A 132 -15.85 10.90 -2.67
CA PRO A 132 -15.75 11.57 -1.38
C PRO A 132 -14.83 10.81 -0.43
N ALA A 133 -14.12 11.57 0.41
CA ALA A 133 -13.16 11.14 1.42
C ALA A 133 -13.76 10.25 2.51
N LYS A 134 -14.39 9.13 2.14
CA LYS A 134 -14.35 7.96 2.97
C LYS A 134 -12.89 7.52 2.93
N THR A 135 -12.23 7.63 4.07
CA THR A 135 -11.08 6.79 4.40
C THR A 135 -11.55 5.34 4.34
N GLU A 136 -11.71 4.80 3.12
CA GLU A 136 -12.12 3.41 2.90
C GLU A 136 -11.07 2.43 3.44
N PHE A 137 -9.84 2.93 3.64
CA PHE A 137 -8.77 2.27 4.34
C PHE A 137 -8.27 3.20 5.46
N GLU A 138 -8.62 2.86 6.69
CA GLU A 138 -8.03 3.51 7.86
C GLU A 138 -6.54 3.14 7.93
N ARG A 139 -5.69 4.10 8.29
CA ARG A 139 -4.26 3.83 8.46
C ARG A 139 -4.06 3.02 9.73
N VAL A 140 -3.90 1.72 9.57
CA VAL A 140 -3.60 0.82 10.67
C VAL A 140 -2.17 1.06 11.17
N ASN A 141 -2.04 1.45 12.44
CA ASN A 141 -0.75 1.43 13.12
C ASN A 141 -0.46 0.01 13.59
N PHE A 142 0.39 -0.71 12.86
CA PHE A 142 0.71 -2.12 13.12
C PHE A 142 1.27 -2.36 14.53
N ALA A 143 2.00 -1.41 15.11
CA ALA A 143 2.56 -1.56 16.46
C ALA A 143 1.46 -1.50 17.54
N GLN A 144 0.49 -0.60 17.38
CA GLN A 144 -0.65 -0.50 18.29
C GLN A 144 -1.61 -1.67 18.10
N MET A 145 -1.90 -2.08 16.87
CA MET A 145 -2.80 -3.21 16.58
C MET A 145 -2.27 -4.57 17.11
N ILE A 146 -0.95 -4.76 17.15
CA ILE A 146 -0.34 -5.95 17.75
C ILE A 146 -0.35 -5.85 19.29
N ALA A 147 -0.15 -4.66 19.86
CA ALA A 147 -0.16 -4.42 21.30
C ALA A 147 -1.58 -4.47 21.92
N ASP A 148 -2.60 -3.94 21.23
CA ASP A 148 -3.99 -3.81 21.71
C ASP A 148 -4.84 -5.07 21.44
N GLY A 149 -4.22 -6.20 21.09
CA GLY A 149 -4.93 -7.47 20.91
C GLY A 149 -5.79 -7.56 19.64
N GLY A 150 -5.79 -6.54 18.77
CA GLY A 150 -6.54 -6.52 17.50
C GLY A 150 -8.02 -6.15 17.63
N GLN A 151 -8.38 -5.26 18.55
CA GLN A 151 -9.66 -4.56 18.44
C GLN A 151 -9.48 -3.29 17.60
N THR A 152 -10.09 -3.29 16.43
CA THR A 152 -10.62 -2.09 15.76
C THR A 152 -12.10 -2.02 16.06
#